data_AF-R9AR09-F1
#
_entry.id   AF-R9AR09-F1
#
_cell.length_a   1.000
_cell.length_b   1.000
_cell.length_c   1.000
_cell.angle_alpha   90.00
_cell.angle_beta   90.00
_cell.angle_gamma   90.00
#
_symmetry.space_group_name_H-M   'P 1'
#
loop_
_entity.id
_entity.type
_entity.pdbx_description
1 polymer ?
#
loop_
_entity_poly.entity_id
_entity_poly.type
_entity_poly.pdbx_seq_one_letter_code
_entity_poly.pdbx_strand_id
1 'polypeptide(L)'
;MSLIRFVNGLVDPLQQFSFARSIYHLAKQIDLPLKFVQLRHSSTHENLPSLKVLVHSTNEAIDWLKFKYWDVVLSTLEDSSTPLTSLTSMESRLNDIHAILNSSPSNHSNWSPAANFEPCAIGLLNNKKSNLYL
;
A
#
# COMPACT_ATOMS: atom_id res chain seq x y z
N MET A 1 -6.91 1.47 -21.55
CA MET A 1 -5.99 2.16 -20.60
C MET A 1 -6.19 1.73 -19.15
N SER A 2 -7.42 1.72 -18.60
CA SER A 2 -7.65 1.44 -17.17
C SER A 2 -7.09 0.09 -16.69
N LEU A 3 -7.28 -1.00 -17.44
CA LEU A 3 -6.74 -2.32 -17.09
C LEU A 3 -5.20 -2.37 -17.07
N ILE A 4 -4.54 -1.65 -17.96
CA ILE A 4 -3.06 -1.55 -17.97
C ILE A 4 -2.59 -0.81 -16.71
N ARG A 5 -3.25 0.30 -16.36
CA ARG A 5 -2.96 1.07 -15.15
C ARG A 5 -3.24 0.28 -13.88
N PHE A 6 -4.28 -0.54 -13.87
CA PHE A 6 -4.57 -1.49 -12.79
C PHE A 6 -3.40 -2.47 -12.57
N VAL A 7 -2.91 -3.12 -13.63
CA VAL A 7 -1.79 -4.07 -13.50
C VAL A 7 -0.49 -3.37 -13.07
N ASN A 8 -0.14 -2.26 -13.71
CA ASN A 8 1.07 -1.51 -13.35
C ASN A 8 0.98 -0.98 -11.91
N GLY A 9 -0.14 -0.37 -11.52
CA GLY A 9 -0.31 0.17 -10.18
C GLY A 9 -0.18 -0.88 -9.07
N LEU A 10 -0.51 -2.15 -9.34
CA LEU A 10 -0.31 -3.25 -8.40
C LEU A 10 1.14 -3.77 -8.40
N VAL A 11 1.78 -3.81 -9.56
CA VAL A 11 3.08 -4.46 -9.73
C VAL A 11 4.25 -3.51 -9.48
N ASP A 12 4.14 -2.24 -9.85
CA ASP A 12 5.21 -1.25 -9.74
C ASP A 12 5.67 -1.06 -8.28
N PRO A 13 4.79 -0.98 -7.26
CA PRO A 13 5.22 -0.87 -5.86
C PRO A 13 5.96 -2.11 -5.34
N LEU A 14 5.81 -3.26 -6.00
CA LEU A 14 6.47 -4.52 -5.65
C LEU A 14 7.87 -4.64 -6.28
N GLN A 15 8.22 -3.76 -7.22
CA GLN A 15 9.55 -3.69 -7.82
C GLN A 15 10.53 -3.01 -6.87
N GLN A 16 10.81 -3.66 -5.73
CA GLN A 16 11.61 -3.08 -4.64
C GLN A 16 13.06 -3.60 -4.62
N PHE A 17 13.80 -3.59 -5.73
CA PHE A 17 15.22 -4.02 -5.73
C PHE A 17 16.00 -3.35 -6.87
N SER A 18 17.34 -3.26 -6.75
CA SER A 18 18.23 -2.78 -7.83
C SER A 18 18.13 -3.60 -9.12
N PHE A 19 17.49 -4.78 -9.09
CA PHE A 19 17.28 -5.64 -10.24
C PHE A 19 15.81 -5.73 -10.62
N ALA A 20 15.52 -5.54 -11.91
CA ALA A 20 14.18 -5.65 -12.46
C ALA A 20 13.68 -7.10 -12.37
N ARG A 21 12.57 -7.30 -11.66
CA ARG A 21 11.86 -8.58 -11.61
C ARG A 21 10.72 -8.60 -12.63
N SER A 22 10.44 -9.76 -13.21
CA SER A 22 9.38 -9.87 -14.22
C SER A 22 8.00 -9.60 -13.62
N ILE A 23 7.15 -8.90 -14.37
CA ILE A 23 5.75 -8.61 -13.99
C ILE A 23 5.00 -9.91 -13.67
N TYR A 24 5.28 -10.99 -14.40
CA TYR A 24 4.71 -12.31 -14.15
C TYR A 24 5.02 -12.82 -12.73
N HIS A 25 6.27 -12.70 -12.29
CA HIS A 25 6.66 -13.15 -10.96
C HIS A 25 6.03 -12.27 -9.88
N LEU A 26 5.97 -10.96 -10.08
CA LEU A 26 5.37 -10.02 -9.13
C LEU A 26 3.86 -10.23 -9.01
N ALA A 27 3.16 -10.47 -10.12
CA ALA A 27 1.74 -10.82 -10.12
C ALA A 27 1.47 -12.11 -9.32
N LYS A 28 2.34 -13.12 -9.45
CA LYS A 28 2.23 -14.35 -8.67
C LYS A 28 2.38 -14.12 -7.16
N GLN A 29 3.23 -13.15 -6.75
CA GLN A 29 3.44 -12.83 -5.34
C GLN A 29 2.17 -12.27 -4.65
N ILE A 30 1.30 -11.60 -5.40
CA ILE A 30 0.04 -11.02 -4.90
C ILE A 30 -1.20 -11.82 -5.29
N ASP A 31 -1.04 -13.05 -5.78
CA ASP A 31 -2.14 -13.87 -6.31
C ASP A 31 -2.99 -13.14 -7.37
N LEU A 32 -2.35 -12.30 -8.20
CA LEU A 32 -3.02 -11.66 -9.32
C LEU A 32 -3.15 -12.68 -10.47
N PRO A 33 -4.35 -12.92 -11.01
CA PRO A 33 -4.53 -13.81 -12.14
C PRO A 33 -3.65 -13.40 -13.33
N LEU A 34 -2.82 -14.33 -13.80
CA LEU A 34 -1.83 -14.09 -14.86
C LEU A 34 -2.45 -13.66 -16.19
N LYS A 35 -3.74 -13.94 -16.39
CA LYS A 35 -4.53 -13.40 -17.50
C LYS A 35 -4.45 -11.88 -17.59
N PHE A 36 -4.35 -11.15 -16.48
CA PHE A 36 -4.24 -9.69 -16.49
C PHE A 36 -2.86 -9.23 -16.98
N VAL A 37 -1.80 -9.99 -16.66
CA VAL A 37 -0.45 -9.74 -17.17
C VAL A 37 -0.39 -9.97 -18.68
N GLN A 38 -1.03 -11.04 -19.17
CA GLN A 38 -1.16 -11.31 -20.60
C GLN A 38 -1.97 -10.22 -21.30
N LEU A 39 -3.13 -9.84 -20.73
CA LEU A 39 -3.99 -8.79 -21.27
C LEU A 39 -3.25 -7.46 -21.38
N ARG A 40 -2.43 -7.13 -20.38
CA ARG A 40 -1.54 -5.96 -20.41
C ARG A 40 -0.54 -6.07 -21.57
N HIS A 41 0.14 -7.20 -21.71
CA HIS A 41 1.12 -7.42 -22.77
C HIS A 41 0.50 -7.27 -24.16
N SER A 42 -0.62 -7.95 -24.42
CA SER A 42 -1.34 -7.85 -25.70
C SER A 42 -1.81 -6.44 -25.99
N SER A 43 -2.30 -5.72 -24.97
CA SER A 43 -2.79 -4.35 -25.14
C SER A 43 -1.68 -3.31 -25.41
N THR A 44 -0.41 -3.62 -25.13
CA THR A 44 0.72 -2.68 -25.34
C THR A 44 1.65 -3.06 -26.49
N HIS A 45 1.81 -4.36 -26.76
CA HIS A 45 2.80 -4.87 -27.72
C HIS A 45 2.19 -5.66 -28.87
N GLU A 46 0.94 -6.11 -28.76
CA GLU A 46 0.26 -6.86 -29.79
C GLU A 46 -0.98 -6.09 -30.30
N ASN A 47 -2.03 -6.81 -30.67
CA ASN A 47 -3.30 -6.25 -31.08
C ASN A 47 -4.20 -5.97 -29.87
N LEU A 48 -4.93 -4.86 -29.95
CA LEU A 48 -5.91 -4.50 -28.93
C LEU A 48 -6.97 -5.63 -28.79
N PRO A 49 -7.20 -6.15 -27.57
CA PRO A 49 -8.22 -7.17 -27.35
C PRO A 49 -9.62 -6.68 -27.70
N SER A 50 -10.51 -7.60 -28.05
CA SER A 50 -11.91 -7.26 -28.34
C SER A 50 -12.61 -6.61 -27.15
N LEU A 51 -13.60 -5.76 -27.42
CA LEU A 51 -14.38 -5.09 -26.39
C LEU A 51 -15.00 -6.07 -25.39
N LYS A 52 -15.50 -7.22 -25.87
CA LYS A 52 -16.10 -8.27 -25.03
C LYS A 52 -15.10 -8.81 -24.00
N VAL A 53 -13.86 -9.03 -24.42
CA VAL A 53 -12.78 -9.47 -23.52
C VAL A 53 -12.45 -8.37 -22.51
N LEU A 54 -12.34 -7.12 -22.95
CA LEU A 54 -12.03 -5.99 -22.06
C LEU A 54 -13.12 -5.77 -20.99
N VAL A 55 -14.40 -5.86 -21.36
CA VAL A 55 -15.52 -5.73 -20.41
C VAL A 55 -15.50 -6.88 -19.41
N HIS A 56 -15.34 -8.12 -19.88
CA HIS A 56 -15.25 -9.28 -19.00
C HIS A 56 -14.07 -9.17 -18.03
N SER A 57 -12.88 -8.82 -18.53
CA SER A 57 -11.70 -8.61 -17.70
C SER A 57 -11.86 -7.43 -16.72
N THR A 58 -12.62 -6.40 -17.08
CA THR A 58 -12.91 -5.29 -16.16
C THR A 58 -13.74 -5.76 -14.97
N ASN A 59 -14.79 -6.55 -15.21
CA ASN A 59 -15.61 -7.10 -14.14
C ASN A 59 -14.77 -7.99 -13.20
N GLU A 60 -13.95 -8.88 -13.78
CA GLU A 60 -13.08 -9.75 -12.98
C GLU A 60 -12.03 -8.95 -12.17
N ALA A 61 -11.51 -7.84 -12.72
CA ALA A 61 -10.57 -6.98 -12.01
C ALA A 61 -11.24 -6.27 -10.81
N ILE A 62 -12.49 -5.82 -10.98
CA ILE A 62 -13.28 -5.22 -9.91
C ILE A 62 -13.58 -6.25 -8.81
N ASP A 63 -14.00 -7.47 -9.18
CA ASP A 63 -14.26 -8.55 -8.24
C ASP A 63 -13.00 -8.92 -7.46
N TRP A 64 -11.84 -8.99 -8.14
CA TRP A 64 -10.56 -9.24 -7.50
C TRP A 64 -10.20 -8.12 -6.51
N LEU A 65 -10.36 -6.85 -6.89
CA LEU A 65 -10.10 -5.71 -6.00
C LEU A 65 -10.99 -5.72 -4.77
N LYS A 66 -12.28 -6.04 -4.94
CA LYS A 66 -13.23 -6.16 -3.84
C LYS A 66 -12.74 -7.19 -2.82
N PHE A 67 -12.46 -8.41 -3.27
CA PHE A 67 -12.10 -9.51 -2.39
C PHE A 67 -10.69 -9.39 -1.78
N LYS A 68 -9.68 -9.02 -2.60
CA LYS A 68 -8.28 -9.02 -2.16
C LYS A 68 -7.83 -7.73 -1.50
N TYR A 69 -8.50 -6.61 -1.76
CA TYR A 69 -8.12 -5.31 -1.21
C TYR A 69 -9.20 -4.76 -0.28
N TRP A 70 -10.40 -4.50 -0.78
CA TRP A 70 -11.42 -3.77 -0.01
C TRP A 70 -11.94 -4.56 1.19
N ASP A 71 -12.24 -5.85 1.05
CA ASP A 71 -12.71 -6.69 2.16
C ASP A 71 -11.64 -6.82 3.26
N VAL A 72 -10.37 -6.91 2.87
CA VAL A 72 -9.22 -6.93 3.82
C VAL A 72 -9.08 -5.59 4.54
N VAL A 73 -9.18 -4.48 3.82
CA VAL A 73 -9.11 -3.14 4.42
C VAL A 73 -10.26 -2.92 5.40
N LEU A 74 -11.49 -3.27 4.99
CA LEU A 74 -12.67 -3.07 5.84
C LEU A 74 -12.60 -3.90 7.11
N SER A 75 -12.25 -5.19 7.01
CA SER A 75 -12.06 -6.05 8.18
C SER A 75 -10.97 -5.52 9.13
N THR A 76 -9.85 -5.04 8.58
CA THR A 76 -8.77 -4.44 9.40
C THR A 76 -9.24 -3.18 10.14
N LEU A 77 -10.10 -2.36 9.52
CA LEU A 77 -10.67 -1.15 10.15
C LEU A 77 -11.66 -1.50 11.25
N GLU A 78 -12.48 -2.54 11.06
CA GLU A 78 -13.41 -3.04 12.07
C GLU A 78 -12.67 -3.58 13.29
N ASP A 79 -11.58 -4.34 13.09
CA ASP A 79 -10.72 -4.84 14.17
C ASP A 79 -9.99 -3.71 14.93
N SER A 80 -9.78 -2.57 14.27
CA SER A 80 -9.13 -1.38 14.86
C SER A 80 -10.07 -0.54 15.73
N SER A 81 -11.36 -0.89 15.81
CA SER A 81 -12.33 -0.27 16.73
C SER A 81 -12.11 -0.71 18.19
N THR A 82 -10.88 -0.52 18.68
CA THR A 82 -10.54 -0.56 20.10
C THR A 82 -11.04 0.75 20.78
N PRO A 83 -11.62 0.66 21.98
CA PRO A 83 -12.46 1.72 22.55
C PRO A 83 -11.63 2.92 23.03
N LEU A 84 -11.91 4.14 22.55
CA LEU A 84 -11.73 5.46 23.20
C LEU A 84 -10.39 5.82 23.91
N THR A 85 -9.37 4.97 23.94
CA THR A 85 -8.07 5.24 24.60
C THR A 85 -7.15 6.13 23.74
N SER A 86 -7.43 6.27 22.45
CA SER A 86 -6.66 7.16 21.57
C SER A 86 -6.90 8.65 21.88
N LEU A 87 -8.03 9.02 22.49
CA LEU A 87 -8.32 10.43 22.78
C LEU A 87 -7.49 10.95 23.97
N THR A 88 -7.26 10.13 25.00
CA THR A 88 -6.38 10.51 26.12
C THR A 88 -4.93 10.70 25.66
N SER A 89 -4.49 9.95 24.65
CA SER A 89 -3.17 10.13 24.03
C SER A 89 -3.06 11.46 23.28
N MET A 90 -4.12 11.89 22.59
CA MET A 90 -4.13 13.16 21.86
C MET A 90 -4.15 14.37 22.80
N GLU A 91 -4.95 14.30 23.87
CA GLU A 91 -5.03 15.33 24.91
C GLU A 91 -3.70 15.49 25.65
N SER A 92 -3.01 14.38 25.98
CA SER A 92 -1.67 14.43 26.57
C SER A 92 -0.67 15.15 25.65
N ARG A 93 -0.68 14.84 24.35
CA ARG A 93 0.22 15.48 23.37
C ARG A 93 -0.04 16.98 23.22
N LEU A 94 -1.30 17.41 23.33
CA LEU A 94 -1.64 18.84 23.29
C LEU A 94 -1.15 19.57 24.55
N ASN A 95 -1.24 18.94 25.72
CA ASN A 95 -0.70 19.49 26.95
C ASN A 95 0.84 19.60 26.92
N ASP A 96 1.52 18.60 26.37
CA ASP A 96 2.99 18.64 26.18
C ASP A 96 3.41 19.79 25.26
N ILE A 97 2.69 20.01 24.16
CA ILE A 97 2.94 21.12 23.23
C ILE A 97 2.72 22.47 23.93
N HIS A 98 1.63 22.61 24.70
CA HIS A 98 1.38 23.82 25.46
C HIS A 98 2.46 24.10 26.50
N ALA A 99 2.98 23.06 27.16
CA ALA A 99 4.09 23.19 28.10
C ALA A 99 5.38 23.67 27.41
N ILE A 100 5.67 23.14 26.22
CA ILE A 100 6.84 23.54 25.41
C ILE A 100 6.72 25.00 24.95
N LEU A 101 5.56 25.41 24.44
CA LEU A 101 5.35 26.78 23.96
C LEU A 101 5.41 27.82 25.07
N ASN A 102 5.02 27.44 26.29
CA ASN A 102 5.08 28.31 27.46
C ASN A 102 6.44 28.28 28.18
N SER A 103 7.33 27.33 27.84
CA SER A 103 8.71 27.33 28.29
C SER A 103 9.57 28.21 27.37
N SER A 104 10.00 29.37 27.88
CA SER A 104 10.86 30.30 27.14
C SER A 104 12.18 29.63 26.73
N PRO A 105 12.65 29.75 25.47
CA PRO A 105 13.78 28.97 24.97
C PRO A 105 15.12 29.52 25.48
N SER A 106 15.89 28.71 26.21
CA SER A 106 17.34 28.90 26.26
C SER A 106 17.94 28.42 24.92
N ASN A 107 18.44 29.39 24.15
CA ASN A 107 19.18 29.19 22.90
C ASN A 107 20.20 28.05 23.00
N HIS A 108 19.97 26.93 22.31
CA HIS A 108 21.00 26.17 21.60
C HIS A 108 20.30 25.28 20.55
N SER A 109 20.49 25.61 19.28
CA SER A 109 19.95 24.88 18.13
C SER A 109 20.61 23.51 17.97
N ASN A 110 20.04 22.48 18.58
CA ASN A 110 20.30 21.08 18.22
C ASN A 110 19.26 20.60 17.20
N TRP A 111 19.33 21.16 15.99
CA TRP A 111 18.61 20.59 14.85
C TRP A 111 19.38 19.39 14.32
N SER A 112 18.84 18.19 14.50
CA SER A 112 19.33 16.97 13.82
C SER A 112 18.41 16.63 12.65
N PRO A 113 18.94 16.15 11.49
CA PRO A 113 18.14 15.75 10.34
C PRO A 113 17.18 14.61 10.68
N ALA A 114 16.08 14.52 9.94
CA ALA A 114 14.97 13.58 10.06
C ALA A 114 15.33 12.09 9.79
N ALA A 115 16.45 11.59 10.33
CA ALA A 115 16.81 10.18 10.30
C ALA A 115 16.00 9.32 11.30
N ASN A 116 15.26 9.97 12.21
CA ASN A 116 14.47 9.30 13.26
C ASN A 116 12.96 9.22 12.94
N PHE A 117 12.55 9.46 11.69
CA PHE A 117 11.16 9.20 11.30
C PHE A 117 10.97 7.69 11.13
N GLU A 118 10.49 7.02 12.18
CA GLU A 118 9.96 5.67 12.03
C GLU A 118 8.66 5.71 11.20
N PRO A 119 8.53 4.90 10.13
CA PRO A 119 7.29 4.82 9.38
C PRO A 119 6.16 4.30 10.27
N CYS A 120 5.02 4.99 10.27
CA CYS A 120 3.82 4.57 10.99
C CYS A 120 3.38 3.15 10.54
N ALA A 121 2.96 2.33 11.49
CA ALA A 121 2.75 0.88 11.37
C ALA A 121 1.76 0.41 10.28
N ILE A 122 1.00 1.32 9.65
CA ILE A 122 0.05 1.00 8.58
C ILE A 122 0.75 0.46 7.32
N GLY A 123 2.00 0.87 7.05
CA GLY A 123 2.78 0.37 5.92
C GLY A 123 3.44 -1.00 6.11
N LEU A 124 3.44 -1.55 7.34
CA LEU A 124 4.17 -2.76 7.71
C LEU A 124 3.31 -4.02 7.81
N LEU A 125 1.97 -3.91 7.76
CA LEU A 125 1.09 -5.07 7.86
C LEU A 125 1.19 -6.02 6.66
N ASN A 126 1.64 -5.53 5.49
CA ASN A 126 1.86 -6.38 4.32
C ASN A 126 3.24 -7.08 4.27
N ASN A 127 4.14 -6.83 5.21
CA ASN A 127 5.52 -7.36 5.18
C ASN A 127 5.88 -8.21 6.42
N LYS A 128 4.92 -8.98 6.96
CA LYS A 128 5.17 -9.92 8.08
C LYS A 128 4.94 -11.40 7.76
N LYS A 129 4.87 -11.81 6.48
CA LYS A 129 4.76 -13.23 6.11
C LYS A 129 5.82 -13.77 5.13
N SER A 130 6.89 -13.04 4.85
CA SER A 130 8.00 -13.57 4.03
C SER A 130 9.36 -13.26 4.66
N ASN A 131 9.59 -13.82 5.84
CA ASN A 131 10.94 -14.04 6.35
C ASN A 131 10.96 -15.33 7.16
N LEU A 132 10.76 -16.44 6.45
CA LEU A 132 11.19 -17.77 6.84
C LEU A 132 11.64 -18.46 5.56
N TYR A 133 12.86 -18.99 5.62
CA TYR A 133 13.64 -19.67 4.57
C TYR A 133 14.57 -18.77 3.74
N LEU A 134 15.82 -18.70 4.25
CA LEU A 134 17.12 -18.75 3.58
C LEU A 134 17.19 -18.37 2.10
#